data_AF-A0A8T3DAF1-F1
#
_entry.id   AF-A0A8T3DAF1-F1
#
_cell.length_a   1.000
_cell.length_b   1.000
_cell.length_c   1.000
_cell.angle_alpha   90.00
_cell.angle_beta   90.00
_cell.angle_gamma   90.00
#
_symmetry.space_group_name_H-M   'P 1'
#
loop_
_entity.id
_entity.type
_entity.pdbx_description
1 polymer ?
#
loop_
_entity_poly.entity_id
_entity_poly.type
_entity_poly.pdbx_seq_one_letter_code
_entity_poly.pdbx_strand_id
1 'polypeptide(L)'
;MDKVIPANASEESKAMVVANMDGIYYRMVSRHEWGAMAPLSQERLQGPARRAVIHHTALWHCRGPKDCQDQLTYIQNMHIQKRGFSDIGYNFLIGEDGTVYEGRGWGVVGAHVKGNNHDSIGIAFMGNFNNESLSAAALSSARQLLQSGVSLGHLLPTYVLQGHRDLASTECPGTILYEALKLLAQH
;
A
#
# COMPACT_ATOMS: atom_id res chain seq x y z
N MET A 1 -14.66 -47.20 27.18
CA MET A 1 -13.57 -47.21 26.19
C MET A 1 -14.12 -46.48 24.99
N ASP A 2 -13.99 -45.16 24.96
CA ASP A 2 -14.46 -44.37 23.82
C ASP A 2 -13.33 -43.46 23.36
N LYS A 3 -12.99 -43.63 22.08
CA LYS A 3 -11.85 -43.04 21.38
C LYS A 3 -11.95 -41.52 21.35
N VAL A 4 -10.89 -40.86 21.80
CA VAL A 4 -10.57 -39.48 21.44
C VAL A 4 -10.05 -39.48 20.00
N ILE A 5 -10.68 -38.69 19.13
CA ILE A 5 -10.13 -38.28 17.82
C ILE A 5 -9.92 -36.77 17.92
N PRO A 6 -8.71 -36.23 17.66
CA PRO A 6 -8.50 -34.79 17.65
C PRO A 6 -9.00 -34.22 16.32
N ALA A 7 -9.83 -33.16 16.40
CA ALA A 7 -10.15 -32.35 15.25
C ALA A 7 -8.93 -31.47 14.90
N ASN A 8 -8.31 -31.78 13.76
CA ASN A 8 -7.28 -30.99 13.13
C ASN A 8 -7.95 -29.78 12.46
N ALA A 9 -7.89 -28.60 13.09
CA ALA A 9 -8.30 -27.34 12.45
C ALA A 9 -7.06 -26.72 11.82
N SER A 10 -7.02 -26.73 10.48
CA SER A 10 -6.00 -26.10 9.66
C SER A 10 -5.93 -24.59 9.91
N GLU A 11 -4.70 -24.09 9.99
CA GLU A 11 -4.32 -22.68 10.10
C GLU A 11 -4.84 -21.85 8.92
N GLU A 12 -6.04 -21.28 9.05
CA GLU A 12 -6.44 -20.12 8.26
C GLU A 12 -5.88 -18.87 8.95
N SER A 13 -4.83 -18.30 8.35
CA SER A 13 -4.15 -17.10 8.82
C SER A 13 -5.13 -15.94 9.01
N LYS A 14 -5.22 -15.41 10.24
CA LYS A 14 -5.92 -14.18 10.59
C LYS A 14 -5.40 -13.03 9.72
N ALA A 15 -6.19 -12.60 8.76
CA ALA A 15 -6.04 -11.31 8.12
C ALA A 15 -7.44 -10.84 7.72
N MET A 16 -8.19 -10.37 8.71
CA MET A 16 -9.48 -9.75 8.47
C MET A 16 -9.67 -8.56 9.41
N VAL A 17 -10.23 -7.51 8.80
CA VAL A 17 -10.91 -6.34 9.37
C VAL A 17 -10.04 -5.10 9.58
N VAL A 18 -10.15 -4.15 8.64
CA VAL A 18 -10.43 -2.76 9.04
C VAL A 18 -11.91 -2.54 8.75
N ALA A 19 -12.71 -2.47 9.82
CA ALA A 19 -14.08 -1.99 9.78
C ALA A 19 -14.03 -0.57 10.32
N ASN A 20 -14.17 0.43 9.46
CA ASN A 20 -14.50 1.76 9.96
C ASN A 20 -15.99 1.80 10.31
N MET A 21 -16.40 2.71 11.19
CA MET A 21 -17.82 2.90 11.57
C MET A 21 -18.74 3.23 10.36
N ASP A 22 -18.15 3.48 9.19
CA ASP A 22 -18.81 3.74 7.91
C ASP A 22 -18.94 2.51 6.99
N GLY A 23 -18.52 1.32 7.43
CA GLY A 23 -18.68 0.06 6.66
C GLY A 23 -17.73 -0.11 5.47
N ILE A 24 -16.54 0.50 5.51
CA ILE A 24 -15.47 0.32 4.51
C ILE A 24 -14.60 -0.86 4.95
N TYR A 25 -14.37 -1.86 4.07
CA TYR A 25 -13.68 -3.11 4.42
C TYR A 25 -12.61 -3.52 3.39
N TYR A 26 -11.35 -3.43 3.79
CA TYR A 26 -10.24 -3.98 3.01
C TYR A 26 -9.34 -4.84 3.90
N ARG A 27 -8.66 -5.81 3.28
CA ARG A 27 -7.66 -6.64 3.95
C ARG A 27 -6.36 -5.85 4.06
N MET A 28 -5.85 -5.70 5.27
CA MET A 28 -4.52 -5.14 5.52
C MET A 28 -3.63 -6.18 6.18
N VAL A 29 -2.37 -6.24 5.75
CA VAL A 29 -1.27 -6.96 6.39
C VAL A 29 -0.31 -5.91 6.97
N SER A 30 -0.21 -5.89 8.30
CA SER A 30 0.64 -4.96 9.05
C SER A 30 2.12 -5.24 8.84
N ARG A 31 2.95 -4.25 9.21
CA ARG A 31 4.42 -4.40 9.24
C ARG A 31 4.89 -5.65 9.97
N HIS A 32 4.28 -5.97 11.10
CA HIS A 32 4.63 -7.15 11.88
C HIS A 32 4.32 -8.45 11.12
N GLU A 33 3.14 -8.52 10.49
CA GLU A 33 2.67 -9.73 9.81
C GLU A 33 3.46 -10.07 8.53
N TRP A 34 3.96 -9.08 7.79
CA TRP A 34 4.83 -9.35 6.63
C TRP A 34 6.32 -9.43 6.98
N GLY A 35 6.70 -9.23 8.26
CA GLY A 35 8.08 -9.37 8.72
C GLY A 35 8.97 -8.15 8.45
N ALA A 36 8.41 -6.94 8.49
CA ALA A 36 9.15 -5.71 8.27
C ALA A 36 10.29 -5.53 9.27
N MET A 37 11.44 -5.08 8.79
CA MET A 37 12.46 -4.51 9.66
C MET A 37 11.95 -3.23 10.33
N ALA A 38 12.48 -2.92 11.53
CA ALA A 38 12.22 -1.64 12.18
C ALA A 38 12.78 -0.48 11.32
N PRO A 39 12.08 0.66 11.22
CA PRO A 39 12.61 1.82 10.51
C PRO A 39 13.84 2.37 11.24
N LEU A 40 14.86 2.81 10.49
CA LEU A 40 16.05 3.45 11.04
C LEU A 40 15.74 4.80 11.71
N SER A 41 14.75 5.51 11.16
CA SER A 41 14.19 6.74 11.69
C SER A 41 12.82 7.00 11.09
N GLN A 42 11.99 7.76 11.78
CA GLN A 42 10.63 8.08 11.36
C GLN A 42 10.32 9.55 11.60
N GLU A 43 9.78 10.21 10.59
CA GLU A 43 9.24 11.58 10.68
C GLU A 43 7.71 11.53 10.53
N ARG A 44 6.99 12.34 11.31
CA ARG A 44 5.52 12.42 11.28
C ARG A 44 5.07 13.56 10.37
N LEU A 45 3.96 13.33 9.66
CA LEU A 45 3.28 14.41 8.93
C LEU A 45 2.70 15.44 9.91
N GLN A 46 2.73 16.71 9.52
CA GLN A 46 2.10 17.80 10.27
C GLN A 46 0.59 17.89 9.92
N GLY A 47 -0.16 16.85 10.31
CA GLY A 47 -1.59 16.74 10.09
C GLY A 47 -1.99 15.78 8.95
N PRO A 48 -3.27 15.80 8.52
CA PRO A 48 -3.76 14.97 7.43
C PRO A 48 -3.04 15.29 6.13
N ALA A 49 -2.72 14.26 5.34
CA ALA A 49 -2.11 14.45 4.04
C ALA A 49 -3.09 15.16 3.08
N ARG A 50 -2.54 16.07 2.27
CA ARG A 50 -3.26 16.85 1.26
C ARG A 50 -3.29 16.15 -0.09
N ARG A 51 -2.45 15.13 -0.27
CA ARG A 51 -2.28 14.43 -1.54
C ARG A 51 -2.13 12.93 -1.32
N ALA A 52 -2.65 12.15 -2.26
CA ALA A 52 -2.35 10.74 -2.39
C ALA A 52 -1.67 10.52 -3.74
N VAL A 53 -0.47 9.96 -3.73
CA VAL A 53 0.32 9.72 -4.93
C VAL A 53 0.35 8.22 -5.22
N ILE A 54 -0.14 7.85 -6.39
CA ILE A 54 -0.15 6.46 -6.86
C ILE A 54 1.14 6.13 -7.60
N HIS A 55 1.70 4.98 -7.25
CA HIS A 55 2.91 4.40 -7.81
C HIS A 55 2.64 2.99 -8.33
N HIS A 56 3.54 2.50 -9.17
CA HIS A 56 3.80 1.07 -9.31
C HIS A 56 5.18 0.73 -8.74
N THR A 57 5.43 -0.52 -8.42
CA THR A 57 6.77 -0.96 -8.01
C THR A 57 7.71 -1.14 -9.20
N ALA A 58 7.16 -1.32 -10.42
CA ALA A 58 7.89 -1.70 -11.63
C ALA A 58 8.67 -3.02 -11.45
N LEU A 59 8.14 -3.90 -10.62
CA LEU A 59 8.65 -5.24 -10.35
C LEU A 59 7.65 -6.27 -10.87
N TRP A 60 7.84 -7.54 -10.51
CA TRP A 60 6.91 -8.61 -10.84
C TRP A 60 5.54 -8.39 -10.16
N HIS A 61 4.49 -8.96 -10.73
CA HIS A 61 3.23 -9.13 -10.01
C HIS A 61 3.43 -10.13 -8.89
N CYS A 62 3.17 -9.73 -7.65
CA CYS A 62 3.23 -10.67 -6.54
C CYS A 62 1.99 -11.57 -6.53
N ARG A 63 2.19 -12.88 -6.50
CA ARG A 63 1.13 -13.89 -6.59
C ARG A 63 1.04 -14.70 -5.31
N GLY A 64 0.09 -14.32 -4.47
CA GLY A 64 -0.16 -14.97 -3.18
C GLY A 64 0.74 -14.45 -2.05
N PRO A 65 0.45 -14.83 -0.79
CA PRO A 65 1.00 -14.16 0.38
C PRO A 65 2.53 -14.18 0.46
N LYS A 66 3.17 -15.33 0.17
CA LYS A 66 4.62 -15.48 0.29
C LYS A 66 5.39 -14.64 -0.74
N ASP A 67 4.93 -14.63 -1.99
CA ASP A 67 5.57 -13.85 -3.05
C ASP A 67 5.42 -12.33 -2.80
N CYS A 68 4.27 -11.90 -2.29
CA CYS A 68 4.08 -10.51 -1.88
C CYS A 68 5.00 -10.12 -0.71
N GLN A 69 5.15 -11.00 0.30
CA GLN A 69 6.10 -10.79 1.40
C GLN A 69 7.55 -10.71 0.92
N ASP A 70 7.95 -11.57 -0.04
CA ASP A 70 9.30 -11.56 -0.61
C ASP A 70 9.58 -10.26 -1.36
N GLN A 71 8.61 -9.78 -2.14
CA GLN A 71 8.74 -8.50 -2.83
C GLN A 71 8.80 -7.32 -1.85
N LEU A 72 7.96 -7.30 -0.80
CA LEU A 72 8.00 -6.25 0.23
C LEU A 72 9.37 -6.18 0.92
N THR A 73 9.89 -7.34 1.31
CA THR A 73 11.22 -7.49 1.92
C THR A 73 12.32 -7.01 0.97
N TYR A 74 12.24 -7.40 -0.31
CA TYR A 74 13.15 -6.93 -1.34
C TYR A 74 13.12 -5.40 -1.50
N ILE A 75 11.93 -4.80 -1.59
CA ILE A 75 11.75 -3.35 -1.72
C ILE A 75 12.30 -2.63 -0.48
N GLN A 76 11.97 -3.08 0.74
CA GLN A 76 12.46 -2.47 1.98
C GLN A 76 14.00 -2.49 2.03
N ASN A 77 14.60 -3.66 1.76
CA ASN A 77 16.05 -3.82 1.73
C ASN A 77 16.72 -2.93 0.68
N MET A 78 16.19 -2.91 -0.55
CA MET A 78 16.71 -2.05 -1.62
C MET A 78 16.61 -0.57 -1.27
N HIS A 79 15.50 -0.13 -0.69
CA HIS A 79 15.30 1.26 -0.27
C HIS A 79 16.28 1.69 0.82
N ILE A 80 16.50 0.84 1.83
CA ILE A 80 17.46 1.15 2.90
C ILE A 80 18.89 1.08 2.37
N GLN A 81 19.29 -0.05 1.81
CA GLN A 81 20.69 -0.35 1.52
C GLN A 81 21.22 0.36 0.27
N LYS A 82 20.38 0.61 -0.74
CA LYS A 82 20.80 1.22 -2.01
C LYS A 82 20.36 2.67 -2.16
N ARG A 83 19.24 3.07 -1.56
CA ARG A 83 18.74 4.45 -1.66
C ARG A 83 18.96 5.28 -0.39
N GLY A 84 19.46 4.67 0.69
CA GLY A 84 19.71 5.36 1.95
C GLY A 84 18.44 5.86 2.64
N PHE A 85 17.29 5.25 2.33
CA PHE A 85 16.05 5.60 3.02
C PHE A 85 16.06 5.01 4.43
N SER A 86 15.31 5.64 5.34
CA SER A 86 15.16 5.09 6.70
C SER A 86 14.27 3.85 6.75
N ASP A 87 13.51 3.59 5.70
CA ASP A 87 12.56 2.48 5.57
C ASP A 87 12.08 2.35 4.11
N ILE A 88 11.22 1.36 3.81
CA ILE A 88 10.44 1.29 2.57
C ILE A 88 9.83 2.65 2.23
N GLY A 89 9.99 3.14 0.99
CA GLY A 89 9.62 4.52 0.64
C GLY A 89 8.13 4.81 0.54
N TYR A 90 7.29 3.78 0.40
CA TYR A 90 5.84 3.92 0.25
C TYR A 90 5.13 3.82 1.60
N ASN A 91 4.00 4.52 1.75
CA ASN A 91 3.14 4.40 2.93
C ASN A 91 2.37 3.08 2.91
N PHE A 92 1.84 2.72 1.74
CA PHE A 92 1.11 1.47 1.53
C PHE A 92 1.50 0.83 0.20
N LEU A 93 1.37 -0.49 0.13
CA LEU A 93 1.50 -1.26 -1.10
C LEU A 93 0.26 -2.13 -1.31
N ILE A 94 -0.08 -2.44 -2.55
CA ILE A 94 -1.28 -3.23 -2.88
C ILE A 94 -0.90 -4.36 -3.83
N GLY A 95 -1.17 -5.59 -3.39
CA GLY A 95 -0.98 -6.80 -4.20
C GLY A 95 -2.08 -6.97 -5.24
N GLU A 96 -1.84 -7.86 -6.22
CA GLU A 96 -2.80 -8.15 -7.28
C GLU A 96 -4.12 -8.74 -6.73
N ASP A 97 -4.06 -9.47 -5.63
CA ASP A 97 -5.19 -10.03 -4.88
C ASP A 97 -6.02 -8.98 -4.13
N GLY A 98 -5.60 -7.71 -4.14
CA GLY A 98 -6.25 -6.63 -3.40
C GLY A 98 -5.82 -6.54 -1.93
N THR A 99 -4.86 -7.34 -1.47
CA THR A 99 -4.32 -7.20 -0.12
C THR A 99 -3.51 -5.91 -0.02
N VAL A 100 -3.84 -5.07 0.97
CA VAL A 100 -3.04 -3.87 1.31
C VAL A 100 -1.95 -4.28 2.28
N TYR A 101 -0.73 -3.84 2.04
CA TYR A 101 0.42 -4.05 2.91
C TYR A 101 0.86 -2.72 3.49
N GLU A 102 1.03 -2.68 4.82
CA GLU A 102 1.51 -1.51 5.52
C GLU A 102 3.00 -1.29 5.25
N GLY A 103 3.33 -0.22 4.53
CA GLY A 103 4.70 0.27 4.40
C GLY A 103 5.02 1.16 5.60
N ARG A 104 5.23 2.46 5.38
CA ARG A 104 5.37 3.43 6.47
C ARG A 104 4.06 3.71 7.23
N GLY A 105 2.92 3.34 6.65
CA GLY A 105 1.62 3.53 7.27
C GLY A 105 1.15 4.99 7.27
N TRP A 106 0.08 5.25 8.03
CA TRP A 106 -0.57 6.54 8.15
C TRP A 106 0.23 7.54 9.01
N GLY A 107 0.17 8.83 8.65
CA GLY A 107 0.76 9.91 9.44
C GLY A 107 2.30 9.94 9.47
N VAL A 108 2.95 9.17 8.61
CA VAL A 108 4.42 9.08 8.49
C VAL A 108 4.87 9.63 7.14
N VAL A 109 5.91 10.45 7.14
CA VAL A 109 6.50 11.00 5.92
C VAL A 109 7.11 9.88 5.06
N GLY A 110 6.71 9.83 3.79
CA GLY A 110 7.22 8.90 2.78
C GLY A 110 8.63 9.19 2.28
N ALA A 111 9.11 8.37 1.35
CA ALA A 111 10.28 8.66 0.51
C ALA A 111 10.02 8.28 -0.95
N HIS A 112 8.78 8.47 -1.41
CA HIS A 112 8.29 7.98 -2.70
C HIS A 112 8.40 9.01 -3.82
N VAL A 113 8.38 10.32 -3.53
CA VAL A 113 8.56 11.39 -4.51
C VAL A 113 9.43 12.48 -3.91
N LYS A 114 10.63 12.71 -4.47
CA LYS A 114 11.54 13.76 -3.98
C LYS A 114 10.82 15.13 -3.99
N GLY A 115 10.92 15.87 -2.87
CA GLY A 115 10.30 17.19 -2.70
C GLY A 115 8.79 17.18 -2.45
N ASN A 116 8.14 16.02 -2.36
CA ASN A 116 6.68 15.91 -2.28
C ASN A 116 6.20 14.99 -1.14
N ASN A 117 7.06 14.55 -0.23
CA ASN A 117 6.70 13.54 0.78
C ASN A 117 6.01 14.11 2.03
N HIS A 118 6.21 15.40 2.35
CA HIS A 118 5.84 15.99 3.66
C HIS A 118 4.36 16.40 3.80
N ASP A 119 3.58 16.27 2.73
CA ASP A 119 2.14 16.57 2.70
C ASP A 119 1.33 15.49 1.96
N SER A 120 1.94 14.33 1.69
CA SER A 120 1.33 13.28 0.88
C SER A 120 1.53 11.88 1.46
N ILE A 121 0.70 10.95 0.99
CA ILE A 121 0.92 9.51 1.14
C ILE A 121 1.29 8.90 -0.21
N GLY A 122 2.16 7.90 -0.20
CA GLY A 122 2.49 7.10 -1.37
C GLY A 122 1.84 5.72 -1.30
N ILE A 123 1.06 5.37 -2.31
CA ILE A 123 0.44 4.04 -2.46
C ILE A 123 1.01 3.38 -3.70
N ALA A 124 1.73 2.26 -3.55
CA ALA A 124 2.33 1.54 -4.67
C ALA A 124 1.58 0.25 -5.01
N PHE A 125 1.18 0.10 -6.25
CA PHE A 125 0.68 -1.18 -6.76
C PHE A 125 1.87 -2.08 -7.10
N MET A 126 1.84 -3.32 -6.60
CA MET A 126 2.92 -4.30 -6.77
C MET A 126 2.82 -4.97 -8.15
N GLY A 127 3.66 -4.53 -9.09
CA GLY A 127 3.65 -4.97 -10.49
C GLY A 127 4.18 -3.90 -11.45
N ASN A 128 4.07 -4.15 -12.77
CA ASN A 128 4.50 -3.22 -13.81
C ASN A 128 3.39 -2.85 -14.81
N PHE A 129 2.60 -1.85 -14.44
CA PHE A 129 1.45 -1.38 -15.23
C PHE A 129 1.80 -0.48 -16.43
N ASN A 130 3.02 -0.54 -16.96
CA ASN A 130 3.33 0.07 -18.25
C ASN A 130 2.55 -0.62 -19.38
N ASN A 131 2.42 -1.94 -19.30
CA ASN A 131 1.72 -2.78 -20.28
C ASN A 131 0.97 -3.96 -19.65
N GLU A 132 1.15 -4.22 -18.35
CA GLU A 132 0.47 -5.31 -17.64
C GLU A 132 -0.92 -4.88 -17.14
N SER A 133 -1.81 -5.87 -17.03
CA SER A 133 -3.21 -5.66 -16.63
C SER A 133 -3.34 -5.27 -15.17
N LEU A 134 -4.34 -4.42 -14.89
CA LEU A 134 -4.66 -3.98 -13.54
C LEU A 134 -5.81 -4.78 -12.94
N SER A 135 -5.60 -5.33 -11.75
CA SER A 135 -6.62 -6.09 -11.01
C SER A 135 -7.74 -5.18 -10.47
N ALA A 136 -8.99 -5.60 -10.68
CA ALA A 136 -10.16 -4.93 -10.11
C ALA A 136 -10.16 -4.99 -8.56
N ALA A 137 -9.61 -6.07 -7.98
CA ALA A 137 -9.48 -6.20 -6.53
C ALA A 137 -8.51 -5.16 -5.96
N ALA A 138 -7.35 -4.98 -6.61
CA ALA A 138 -6.37 -3.96 -6.23
C ALA A 138 -6.95 -2.53 -6.32
N LEU A 139 -7.67 -2.21 -7.40
CA LEU A 139 -8.37 -0.93 -7.53
C LEU A 139 -9.43 -0.73 -6.44
N SER A 140 -10.21 -1.76 -6.13
CA SER A 140 -11.23 -1.70 -5.09
C SER A 140 -10.61 -1.41 -3.72
N SER A 141 -9.54 -2.13 -3.35
CA SER A 141 -8.83 -1.89 -2.09
C SER A 141 -8.17 -0.53 -2.03
N ALA A 142 -7.62 -0.01 -3.14
CA ALA A 142 -7.08 1.35 -3.18
C ALA A 142 -8.15 2.40 -2.89
N ARG A 143 -9.34 2.26 -3.49
CA ARG A 143 -10.48 3.15 -3.22
C ARG A 143 -10.90 3.10 -1.75
N GLN A 144 -11.01 1.91 -1.19
CA GLN A 144 -11.41 1.70 0.20
C GLN A 144 -10.35 2.21 1.19
N LEU A 145 -9.07 2.05 0.88
CA LEU A 145 -7.97 2.60 1.65
C LEU A 145 -8.02 4.13 1.67
N LEU A 146 -8.27 4.76 0.52
CA LEU A 146 -8.41 6.22 0.41
C LEU A 146 -9.64 6.73 1.19
N GLN A 147 -10.79 6.08 1.04
CA GLN A 147 -12.01 6.40 1.81
C GLN A 147 -11.76 6.27 3.32
N SER A 148 -11.06 5.22 3.73
CA SER A 148 -10.70 5.00 5.13
C SER A 148 -9.73 6.06 5.64
N GLY A 149 -8.78 6.47 4.82
CA GLY A 149 -7.87 7.57 5.13
C GLY A 149 -8.60 8.88 5.40
N VAL A 150 -9.66 9.20 4.64
CA VAL A 150 -10.50 10.38 4.87
C VAL A 150 -11.33 10.21 6.15
N SER A 151 -12.03 9.10 6.30
CA SER A 151 -12.88 8.79 7.47
C SER A 151 -12.09 8.83 8.79
N LEU A 152 -10.85 8.36 8.79
CA LEU A 152 -9.96 8.35 9.96
C LEU A 152 -9.20 9.68 10.17
N GLY A 153 -9.38 10.67 9.29
CA GLY A 153 -8.68 11.96 9.38
C GLY A 153 -7.19 11.91 9.04
N HIS A 154 -6.74 10.88 8.31
CA HIS A 154 -5.37 10.78 7.79
C HIS A 154 -5.19 11.46 6.43
N LEU A 155 -6.28 11.62 5.67
CA LEU A 155 -6.36 12.38 4.43
C LEU A 155 -7.39 13.50 4.59
N LEU A 156 -7.12 14.66 4.01
CA LEU A 156 -8.17 15.68 3.87
C LEU A 156 -9.26 15.17 2.93
N PRO A 157 -10.56 15.46 3.17
CA PRO A 157 -11.62 15.13 2.22
C PRO A 157 -11.40 15.72 0.82
N THR A 158 -10.66 16.82 0.73
CA THR A 158 -10.31 17.52 -0.51
C THR A 158 -8.92 17.14 -1.04
N TYR A 159 -8.37 15.99 -0.63
CA TYR A 159 -7.05 15.57 -1.08
C TYR A 159 -6.95 15.50 -2.61
N VAL A 160 -5.78 15.79 -3.16
CA VAL A 160 -5.52 15.64 -4.60
C VAL A 160 -4.97 14.24 -4.86
N LEU A 161 -5.61 13.49 -5.75
CA LEU A 161 -5.10 12.21 -6.25
C LEU A 161 -4.23 12.44 -7.49
N GLN A 162 -3.00 11.94 -7.48
CA GLN A 162 -2.05 12.12 -8.58
C GLN A 162 -1.26 10.83 -8.84
N GLY A 163 -0.76 10.65 -10.06
CA GLY A 163 0.28 9.66 -10.36
C GLY A 163 1.67 10.24 -10.06
N HIS A 164 2.67 9.39 -9.84
CA HIS A 164 4.05 9.84 -9.67
C HIS A 164 4.52 10.72 -10.86
N ARG A 165 4.16 10.37 -12.09
CA ARG A 165 4.47 11.14 -13.30
C ARG A 165 3.92 12.58 -13.34
N ASP A 166 2.93 12.90 -12.50
CA ASP A 166 2.41 14.28 -12.39
C ASP A 166 3.36 15.19 -11.59
N LEU A 167 4.29 14.60 -10.85
CA LEU A 167 5.18 15.29 -9.91
C LEU A 167 6.66 15.14 -10.26
N ALA A 168 7.00 14.22 -11.16
CA ALA A 168 8.37 13.93 -11.56
C ALA A 168 8.45 13.37 -12.99
N SER A 169 9.62 13.46 -13.62
CA SER A 169 9.88 12.83 -14.91
C SER A 169 10.12 11.33 -14.72
N THR A 170 9.04 10.55 -14.84
CA THR A 170 9.04 9.09 -14.66
C THR A 170 7.87 8.46 -15.41
N GLU A 171 7.97 7.18 -15.75
CA GLU A 171 6.84 6.40 -16.27
C GLU A 171 5.88 5.98 -15.16
N CYS A 172 6.29 5.98 -13.90
CA CYS A 172 5.44 5.56 -12.78
C CYS A 172 4.15 6.42 -12.70
N PRO A 173 2.94 5.86 -12.51
CA PRO A 173 2.61 4.48 -12.11
C PRO A 173 2.40 3.49 -13.28
N GLY A 174 2.86 3.82 -14.48
CA GLY A 174 2.60 3.08 -15.71
C GLY A 174 1.29 3.50 -16.37
N THR A 175 1.22 3.33 -17.70
CA THR A 175 0.12 3.87 -18.52
C THR A 175 -1.24 3.30 -18.11
N ILE A 176 -1.33 1.98 -17.91
CA ILE A 176 -2.59 1.31 -17.58
C ILE A 176 -3.14 1.79 -16.23
N LEU A 177 -2.28 1.88 -15.21
CA LEU A 177 -2.69 2.33 -13.88
C LEU A 177 -2.93 3.84 -13.83
N TYR A 178 -2.18 4.63 -14.60
CA TYR A 178 -2.37 6.08 -14.67
C TYR A 178 -3.74 6.44 -15.27
N GLU A 179 -4.16 5.75 -16.34
CA GLU A 179 -5.50 5.93 -16.93
C GLU A 179 -6.63 5.55 -15.98
N ALA A 180 -6.38 4.59 -15.08
CA ALA A 180 -7.34 4.13 -14.08
C ALA A 180 -7.49 5.05 -12.86
N LEU A 181 -6.64 6.08 -12.69
CA LEU A 181 -6.74 7.01 -11.56
C LEU A 181 -8.10 7.71 -11.47
N LYS A 182 -8.75 7.98 -12.61
CA LYS A 182 -10.12 8.52 -12.66
C LYS A 182 -11.17 7.65 -11.97
N LEU A 183 -10.91 6.35 -11.81
CA LEU A 183 -11.79 5.41 -11.10
C LEU A 183 -11.59 5.47 -9.58
N LEU A 184 -10.51 6.07 -9.11
CA LEU A 184 -10.16 6.24 -7.70
C LEU A 184 -10.47 7.65 -7.19
N ALA A 185 -10.53 8.64 -8.07
CA ALA A 185 -10.99 9.98 -7.74
C ALA A 185 -12.46 9.91 -7.27
N GLN A 186 -12.72 10.37 -6.05
CA GLN A 186 -14.09 10.53 -5.55
C GLN A 186 -14.67 11.83 -6.13
N HIS A 187 -15.94 11.78 -6.53
CA HIS A 187 -16.75 12.95 -6.86
C HIS A 187 -17.21 13.66 -5.59
#